data_AF-G9XMA5-F1
#
_entry.id   AF-G9XMA5-F1
#
_cell.length_a   1.000
_cell.length_b   1.000
_cell.length_c   1.000
_cell.angle_alpha   90.00
_cell.angle_beta   90.00
_cell.angle_gamma   90.00
#
_symmetry.space_group_name_H-M   'P 1'
#
loop_
_entity.id
_entity.type
_entity.pdbx_description
1 polymer ?
#
loop_
_entity_poly.entity_id
_entity_poly.type
_entity_poly.pdbx_seq_one_letter_code
_entity_poly.pdbx_strand_id
1 'polypeptide(L)' 'MFLVTWIEAEEINYRLVKKHELSQFISTHLITPLDNHLMVQELIV' A
#
# COMPACT_ATOMS: atom_id res chain seq x y z
N MET A 1 0.02 9.48 8.89
CA MET A 1 0.92 8.87 7.87
C MET A 1 0.34 7.51 7.50
N PHE A 2 0.71 6.85 6.40
CA PHE A 2 0.13 5.54 6.05
C PHE A 2 1.20 4.46 5.98
N LEU A 3 0.96 3.31 6.61
CA LEU A 3 1.69 2.08 6.33
C LEU A 3 0.91 1.30 5.27
N VAL A 4 1.52 1.14 4.11
CA VAL A 4 0.95 0.34 3.02
C VAL A 4 1.71 -0.99 2.97
N THR A 5 1.00 -2.10 3.05
CA THR A 5 1.55 -3.46 2.94
C THR A 5 0.87 -4.15 1.76
N TRP A 6 1.64 -4.83 0.90
CA TRP A 6 1.10 -5.58 -0.22
C TRP A 6 1.88 -6.87 -0.49
N ILE A 7 1.27 -7.81 -1.21
CA ILE A 7 1.95 -9.01 -1.69
C ILE A 7 2.24 -8.84 -3.19
N GLU A 8 3.48 -9.10 -3.58
CA GLU A 8 3.95 -9.07 -4.96
C GLU A 8 4.90 -10.25 -5.18
N ALA A 9 4.64 -11.06 -6.21
CA ALA A 9 5.45 -12.25 -6.51
C ALA A 9 5.70 -13.18 -5.30
N GLU A 10 4.67 -13.42 -4.48
CA GLU A 10 4.73 -14.21 -3.24
C GLU A 10 5.56 -13.59 -2.10
N GLU A 11 6.06 -12.36 -2.27
CA GLU A 11 6.76 -11.61 -1.24
C GLU A 11 5.89 -10.53 -0.60
N ILE A 12 6.04 -10.36 0.72
CA ILE A 12 5.37 -9.30 1.49
C ILE A 12 6.22 -8.04 1.42
N ASN A 13 5.64 -6.97 0.87
CA ASN A 13 6.25 -5.66 0.73
C ASN A 13 5.56 -4.64 1.63
N TYR A 14 6.29 -3.62 2.07
CA TYR A 14 5.73 -2.54 2.87
C TYR A 14 6.40 -1.19 2.61
N ARG A 15 5.64 -0.10 2.78
CA ARG A 15 6.17 1.27 2.66
C ARG A 15 5.38 2.26 3.50
N LEU A 16 6.09 3.23 4.07
CA LEU A 16 5.48 4.43 4.65
C LEU A 16 5.19 5.45 3.55
N VAL A 17 3.94 5.91 3.48
CA VAL A 17 3.45 6.81 2.43
C VAL A 17 2.74 8.00 3.08
N LYS A 18 2.97 9.23 2.58
CA LYS A 18 2.23 10.40 3.05
C LYS A 18 0.83 10.43 2.42
N LYS A 19 -0.11 11.11 3.08
CA LYS A 19 -1.52 11.19 2.62
C LYS A 19 -1.66 11.63 1.16
N HIS A 20 -0.88 12.62 0.74
CA HIS A 20 -0.94 13.15 -0.63
C HIS A 20 -0.31 12.22 -1.68
N GLU A 21 0.54 11.28 -1.27
CA GLU A 21 1.22 10.32 -2.16
C GLU A 21 0.45 9.00 -2.30
N LEU A 22 -0.49 8.73 -1.39
CA LEU A 22 -1.16 7.43 -1.25
C LEU A 22 -1.88 6.99 -2.53
N SER A 23 -2.65 7.88 -3.15
CA SER A 23 -3.39 7.57 -4.38
C SER A 23 -2.44 7.22 -5.53
N GLN A 24 -1.38 8.02 -5.71
CA GLN A 24 -0.36 7.79 -6.71
C GLN A 24 0.39 6.48 -6.45
N PHE A 25 0.72 6.19 -5.19
CA PHE A 25 1.43 4.98 -4.79
C PHE A 25 0.65 3.71 -5.18
N ILE A 26 -0.63 3.64 -4.82
CA ILE A 26 -1.52 2.50 -5.12
C ILE A 26 -1.64 2.31 -6.64
N SER A 27 -1.82 3.40 -7.40
CA SER A 27 -1.93 3.33 -8.86
C SER A 27 -0.64 2.87 -9.55
N THR A 28 0.53 3.21 -9.01
CA THR A 28 1.83 2.92 -9.65
C THR A 28 2.24 1.47 -9.45
N HIS A 29 1.95 0.89 -8.28
CA HIS A 29 2.36 -0.48 -7.94
C HIS A 29 1.37 -1.53 -8.46
N LEU A 30 0.42 -1.13 -9.33
CA LEU A 30 -0.62 -1.99 -9.92
C LEU A 30 -1.26 -2.93 -8.88
N ILE A 31 -1.45 -2.43 -7.65
CA ILE A 31 -1.93 -3.26 -6.56
C ILE A 31 -3.41 -3.48 -6.80
N THR A 32 -3.72 -4.59 -7.48
CA THR A 32 -5.08 -4.94 -7.86
C THR A 32 -5.86 -5.31 -6.59
N PRO A 33 -6.96 -4.60 -6.29
CA PRO A 33 -7.80 -4.93 -5.14
C PRO A 33 -8.42 -6.32 -5.21
N LEU A 34 -8.46 -6.94 -6.39
CA LEU A 34 -9.14 -8.20 -6.66
C LEU A 34 -8.64 -9.36 -5.79
N ASP A 35 -7.35 -9.38 -5.44
CA ASP A 35 -6.78 -10.47 -4.63
C ASP A 35 -6.64 -10.12 -3.13
N ASN A 36 -7.19 -8.97 -2.70
CA ASN A 36 -7.17 -8.51 -1.30
C ASN A 36 -5.76 -8.46 -0.66
N HIS A 37 -4.71 -8.37 -1.46
CA HIS A 37 -3.34 -8.35 -0.97
C HIS A 37 -2.89 -7.00 -0.40
N LEU A 38 -3.72 -5.95 -0.51
CA LEU A 38 -3.40 -4.60 -0.06
C LEU A 38 -3.98 -4.32 1.34
N MET A 39 -3.11 -3.96 2.28
CA MET A 39 -3.51 -3.37 3.56
C MET A 39 -3.00 -1.93 3.65
N VAL A 40 -3.89 -1.00 3.95
CA VAL A 40 -3.55 0.41 4.19
C VAL A 40 -3.94 0.76 5.63
N GLN A 41 -2.96 1.07 6.45
CA GLN A 41 -3.16 1.46 7.85
C GLN A 41 -2.80 2.93 8.04
N GLU A 42 -3.74 3.72 8.58
CA GLU A 42 -3.44 5.07 9.05
C GLU A 42 -2.67 4.99 10.37
N LEU A 43 -1.50 5.63 10.39
CA LEU A 43 -0.68 5.79 11.58
C LEU A 43 -1.05 7.13 12.22
N ILE A 44 -1.62 7.02 13.43
CA ILE A 44 -1.78 8.13 14.37
C ILE A 44 -0.39 8.39 14.95
N VAL A 45 0.18 9.54 14.61
CA VAL A 45 1.47 10.02 15.14
C VAL A 45 1.18 11.23 16.01
#